data_AF-X1FPS5-F1
#
_entry.id   AF-X1FPS5-F1
#
_cell.length_a   1.000
_cell.length_b   1.000
_cell.length_c   1.000
_cell.angle_alpha   90.00
_cell.angle_beta   90.00
_cell.angle_gamma   90.00
#
_symmetry.space_group_name_H-M   'P 1'
#
loop_
_entity.id
_entity.type
_entity.pdbx_description
1 polymer ?
#
loop_
_entity_poly.entity_id
_entity_poly.type
_entity_poly.pdbx_seq_one_letter_code
_entity_poly.pdbx_strand_id
1 'polypeptide(L)'
;MKNFESFMAPQLEDYVLYRLNLGYTKKGLRWRLLAFDRYLKEQNADWDLLEPSFFLELREKIDKKPQSVNKILSAIRGLFQYFARLDIYQENPLKDIPPLPEGYFIPFVFSPVEIEQFLEVACNRLRRSE
;
A
#
# COMPACT_ATOMS: atom_id res chain seq x y z
N MET A 1 -16.23 -6.52 3.88
CA MET A 1 -14.85 -6.23 3.40
C MET A 1 -14.22 -7.54 2.98
N LYS A 2 -13.35 -7.59 1.96
CA LYS A 2 -12.71 -8.86 1.53
C LYS A 2 -11.84 -9.43 2.66
N ASN A 3 -11.88 -10.75 2.82
CA ASN A 3 -11.10 -11.49 3.82
C ASN A 3 -9.71 -11.83 3.27
N PHE A 4 -8.77 -12.11 4.18
CA PHE A 4 -7.50 -12.73 3.84
C PHE A 4 -7.70 -14.25 3.71
N GLU A 5 -6.97 -14.88 2.81
CA GLU A 5 -7.18 -16.28 2.42
C GLU A 5 -5.89 -17.12 2.38
N SER A 6 -4.71 -16.52 2.49
CA SER A 6 -3.43 -17.25 2.55
C SER A 6 -3.19 -17.89 3.92
N PHE A 7 -2.12 -18.70 4.04
CA PHE A 7 -1.67 -19.26 5.33
C PHE A 7 -1.37 -18.18 6.38
N MET A 8 -1.08 -16.94 5.94
CA MET A 8 -0.77 -15.79 6.80
C MET A 8 -2.01 -14.97 7.19
N ALA A 9 -3.22 -15.40 6.80
CA ALA A 9 -4.45 -14.65 7.05
C ALA A 9 -4.65 -14.21 8.52
N PRO A 10 -4.40 -15.07 9.54
CA PRO A 10 -4.51 -14.65 10.94
C PRO A 10 -3.55 -13.50 11.30
N GLN A 11 -2.27 -13.64 10.93
CA GLN A 11 -1.23 -12.66 11.26
C GLN A 11 -1.46 -11.33 10.53
N LEU A 12 -2.01 -11.36 9.31
CA LEU A 12 -2.40 -10.17 8.59
C LEU A 12 -3.54 -9.43 9.29
N GLU A 13 -4.53 -10.14 9.83
CA GLU A 13 -5.63 -9.48 10.55
C GLU A 13 -5.18 -8.95 11.92
N ASP A 14 -4.32 -9.69 12.63
CA ASP A 14 -3.71 -9.24 13.89
C ASP A 14 -2.91 -7.96 13.69
N TYR A 15 -2.10 -7.89 12.62
CA TYR A 15 -1.36 -6.67 12.32
C TYR A 15 -2.28 -5.49 11.96
N VAL A 16 -3.38 -5.74 11.25
CA VAL A 16 -4.38 -4.71 10.95
C VAL A 16 -5.03 -4.19 12.23
N LEU A 17 -5.39 -5.08 13.17
CA LEU A 17 -5.93 -4.71 14.48
C LEU A 17 -4.91 -3.95 15.32
N TYR A 18 -3.66 -4.42 15.36
CA TYR A 18 -2.56 -3.74 16.03
C TYR A 18 -2.39 -2.30 15.53
N ARG A 19 -2.38 -2.08 14.21
CA ARG A 19 -2.27 -0.74 13.63
C ARG A 19 -3.48 0.14 13.96
N LEU A 20 -4.68 -0.44 14.01
CA LEU A 20 -5.89 0.28 14.39
C LEU A 20 -5.84 0.75 15.86
N ASN A 21 -5.39 -0.12 16.77
CA ASN A 21 -5.26 0.18 18.20
C ASN A 21 -4.23 1.29 18.47
N LEU A 22 -3.26 1.48 17.57
CA LEU A 22 -2.31 2.61 17.60
C LEU A 22 -2.89 3.91 17.00
N GLY A 23 -4.14 3.92 16.55
CA GLY A 23 -4.80 5.09 15.96
C GLY A 23 -4.61 5.27 14.45
N TYR A 24 -4.04 4.29 13.74
CA TYR A 24 -3.90 4.38 12.27
C TYR A 24 -5.20 4.02 11.54
N THR A 25 -5.38 4.59 10.34
CA THR A 25 -6.56 4.31 9.51
C THR A 25 -6.48 2.97 8.75
N LYS A 26 -7.60 2.22 8.70
CA LYS A 26 -7.67 0.87 8.09
C LYS A 26 -7.65 0.86 6.55
N LYS A 27 -8.23 1.89 5.90
CA LYS A 27 -8.63 1.83 4.48
C LYS A 27 -7.44 1.61 3.52
N GLY A 28 -6.33 2.31 3.74
CA GLY A 28 -5.15 2.18 2.89
C GLY A 28 -4.35 0.90 3.17
N LEU A 29 -4.26 0.48 4.42
CA LEU A 29 -3.46 -0.67 4.85
C LEU A 29 -4.05 -1.98 4.33
N ARG A 30 -5.37 -2.21 4.53
CA ARG A 30 -5.98 -3.50 4.18
C ARG A 30 -5.88 -3.81 2.70
N TRP A 31 -6.08 -2.83 1.82
CA TRP A 31 -5.95 -3.05 0.38
C TRP A 31 -4.54 -3.53 0.00
N ARG A 32 -3.50 -2.95 0.60
CA ARG A 32 -2.09 -3.34 0.37
C ARG A 32 -1.82 -4.77 0.85
N LEU A 33 -2.30 -5.10 2.05
CA LEU A 33 -2.14 -6.45 2.60
C LEU A 33 -2.96 -7.48 1.83
N LEU A 34 -4.11 -7.11 1.26
CA LEU A 34 -4.90 -8.01 0.40
C LEU A 34 -4.18 -8.31 -0.92
N ALA A 35 -3.41 -7.37 -1.45
CA ALA A 35 -2.58 -7.63 -2.63
C ALA A 35 -1.47 -8.64 -2.28
N PHE A 36 -0.83 -8.47 -1.12
CA PHE A 36 0.18 -9.42 -0.64
C PHE A 36 -0.41 -10.81 -0.36
N ASP A 37 -1.55 -10.89 0.34
CA ASP A 37 -2.25 -12.14 0.63
C ASP A 37 -2.61 -12.94 -0.63
N ARG A 38 -3.09 -12.25 -1.68
CA ARG A 38 -3.34 -12.89 -2.98
C ARG A 38 -2.07 -13.39 -3.63
N TYR A 39 -0.99 -12.61 -3.58
CA TYR A 39 0.30 -13.03 -4.13
C TYR A 39 0.83 -14.28 -3.41
N LEU A 40 0.74 -14.34 -2.07
CA LEU A 40 1.09 -15.53 -1.29
C LEU A 40 0.30 -16.76 -1.75
N LYS A 41 -1.01 -16.59 -1.95
CA LYS A 41 -1.90 -17.67 -2.41
C LYS A 41 -1.59 -18.12 -3.84
N GLU A 42 -1.35 -17.18 -4.76
CA GLU A 42 -1.01 -17.46 -6.15
C GLU A 42 0.33 -18.19 -6.29
N GLN A 43 1.31 -17.87 -5.44
CA GLN A 43 2.61 -18.56 -5.41
C GLN A 43 2.59 -19.86 -4.58
N ASN A 44 1.45 -20.21 -3.96
CA ASN A 44 1.35 -21.30 -2.98
C ASN A 44 2.47 -21.23 -1.93
N ALA A 45 2.74 -20.01 -1.45
CA ALA A 45 3.85 -19.73 -0.55
C ALA A 45 3.55 -20.22 0.87
N ASP A 46 4.61 -20.51 1.62
CA ASP A 46 4.62 -20.74 3.07
C ASP A 46 5.69 -19.86 3.73
N TRP A 47 6.01 -20.09 4.99
CA TRP A 47 7.00 -19.29 5.73
C TRP A 47 8.43 -19.43 5.19
N ASP A 48 8.79 -20.61 4.68
CA ASP A 48 10.16 -20.92 4.25
C ASP A 48 10.52 -20.21 2.94
N LEU A 49 9.51 -19.86 2.16
CA LEU A 49 9.68 -19.11 0.91
C LEU A 49 9.84 -17.59 1.12
N LEU A 50 9.64 -17.06 2.33
CA LEU A 50 9.63 -15.61 2.61
C LEU A 50 11.03 -15.00 2.74
N GLU A 51 11.94 -15.36 1.85
CA GLU A 51 13.30 -14.82 1.78
C GLU A 51 13.36 -13.53 0.94
N PRO A 52 14.45 -12.74 1.03
CA PRO A 52 14.58 -11.49 0.25
C PRO A 52 14.32 -11.64 -1.26
N SER A 53 14.69 -12.78 -1.86
CA SER A 53 14.44 -13.09 -3.28
C SER A 53 12.95 -13.13 -3.63
N PHE A 54 12.11 -13.70 -2.76
CA PHE A 54 10.66 -13.74 -2.95
C PHE A 54 10.05 -12.34 -3.04
N PHE A 55 10.56 -11.41 -2.22
CA PHE A 55 10.09 -10.03 -2.22
C PHE A 55 10.62 -9.21 -3.40
N LEU A 56 11.78 -9.58 -3.96
CA LEU A 56 12.25 -9.02 -5.23
C LEU A 56 11.34 -9.45 -6.38
N GLU A 57 10.93 -10.71 -6.42
CA GLU A 57 9.95 -11.18 -7.42
C GLU A 57 8.57 -10.51 -7.23
N LEU A 58 8.11 -10.39 -5.99
CA LEU A 58 6.88 -9.68 -5.67
C LEU A 58 6.94 -8.24 -6.18
N ARG A 59 8.06 -7.54 -5.96
CA ARG A 59 8.26 -6.16 -6.42
C ARG A 59 8.14 -6.02 -7.94
N GLU A 60 8.52 -7.04 -8.71
CA GLU A 60 8.40 -7.03 -10.17
C GLU A 60 7.00 -7.38 -10.67
N LYS A 61 6.27 -8.23 -9.95
CA LYS A 61 5.05 -8.87 -10.46
C LYS A 61 3.74 -8.33 -9.88
N ILE A 62 3.74 -7.72 -8.69
CA ILE A 62 2.51 -7.47 -7.92
C ILE A 62 1.59 -6.36 -8.47
N ASP A 63 2.14 -5.35 -9.14
CA ASP A 63 1.39 -4.28 -9.79
C ASP A 63 2.24 -3.67 -10.91
N LYS A 64 1.59 -3.06 -11.91
CA LYS A 64 2.27 -2.36 -13.02
C LYS A 64 2.73 -0.95 -12.64
N LYS A 65 2.13 -0.33 -11.61
CA LYS A 65 2.43 1.07 -11.22
C LYS A 65 3.46 1.10 -10.09
N PRO A 66 4.62 1.78 -10.27
CA PRO A 66 5.64 1.91 -9.22
C PRO A 66 5.10 2.41 -7.88
N GLN A 67 4.20 3.41 -7.90
CA GLN A 67 3.59 3.96 -6.69
C GLN A 67 2.74 2.94 -5.93
N SER A 68 2.05 2.05 -6.65
CA SER A 68 1.27 0.97 -6.05
C SER A 68 2.19 -0.06 -5.40
N VAL A 69 3.20 -0.52 -6.13
CA VAL A 69 4.22 -1.46 -5.64
C VAL A 69 4.89 -0.93 -4.39
N ASN A 70 5.36 0.32 -4.40
CA ASN A 70 6.02 0.95 -3.25
C ASN A 70 5.12 1.05 -2.02
N LYS A 71 3.83 1.37 -2.22
CA LYS A 71 2.84 1.37 -1.13
C LYS A 71 2.66 -0.03 -0.55
N ILE A 72 2.63 -1.07 -1.40
CA ILE A 72 2.52 -2.46 -0.95
C ILE A 72 3.79 -2.88 -0.18
N LEU A 73 4.98 -2.66 -0.74
CA LEU A 73 6.26 -2.96 -0.10
C LEU A 73 6.40 -2.25 1.25
N SER A 74 6.00 -0.98 1.35
CA SER A 74 6.00 -0.25 2.62
C SER A 74 5.09 -0.89 3.67
N ALA A 75 3.91 -1.39 3.27
CA ALA A 75 3.00 -2.09 4.15
C ALA A 75 3.58 -3.42 4.66
N ILE A 76 4.16 -4.20 3.74
CA ILE A 76 4.79 -5.49 4.03
C ILE A 76 6.01 -5.29 4.93
N ARG A 77 6.86 -4.29 4.67
CA ARG A 77 8.00 -3.96 5.55
C ARG A 77 7.54 -3.66 6.97
N GLY A 78 6.45 -2.91 7.13
CA GLY A 78 5.87 -2.66 8.45
C GLY A 78 5.33 -3.92 9.13
N LEU A 79 4.74 -4.85 8.36
CA LEU A 79 4.27 -6.14 8.85
C LEU A 79 5.44 -6.99 9.38
N PHE A 80 6.52 -7.15 8.61
CA PHE A 80 7.67 -7.94 9.05
C PHE A 80 8.45 -7.27 10.19
N GLN A 81 8.42 -5.94 10.29
CA GLN A 81 8.92 -5.26 11.48
C GLN A 81 8.07 -5.57 12.72
N TYR A 82 6.76 -5.72 12.55
CA TYR A 82 5.88 -6.17 13.62
C TYR A 82 6.15 -7.63 13.99
N PHE A 83 6.36 -8.52 13.02
CA PHE A 83 6.75 -9.91 13.30
C PHE A 83 8.07 -10.04 14.03
N ALA A 84 9.08 -9.22 13.67
CA ALA A 84 10.35 -9.18 14.39
C ALA A 84 10.19 -8.72 15.85
N ARG A 85 9.24 -7.84 16.15
CA ARG A 85 8.95 -7.42 17.54
C ARG A 85 8.27 -8.52 18.36
N LEU A 86 7.66 -9.50 17.72
CA LEU A 86 6.98 -10.62 18.35
C LEU A 86 7.82 -11.90 18.33
N ASP A 87 9.08 -11.83 17.90
CA ASP A 87 9.98 -12.97 17.70
C ASP A 87 9.41 -14.07 16.77
N ILE A 88 8.45 -13.72 15.91
CA ILE A 88 7.88 -14.63 14.88
C ILE A 88 8.85 -14.79 13.71
N TYR A 89 9.62 -13.74 13.42
CA TYR A 89 10.53 -13.69 12.29
C TYR A 89 11.81 -12.95 12.69
N GLN A 90 12.98 -13.56 12.50
CA GLN A 90 14.24 -13.07 13.09
C GLN A 90 14.61 -11.65 12.64
N GLU A 91 14.59 -11.41 11.32
CA GLU A 91 14.92 -10.11 10.74
C GLU A 91 14.00 -9.77 9.58
N ASN A 92 13.76 -8.48 9.32
CA ASN A 92 12.87 -8.06 8.24
C ASN A 92 13.47 -8.38 6.85
N PRO A 93 12.89 -9.29 6.06
CA PRO A 93 13.47 -9.71 4.78
C PRO A 93 13.38 -8.62 3.69
N LEU A 94 12.65 -7.54 3.93
CA LEU A 94 12.52 -6.39 3.01
C LEU A 94 13.41 -5.21 3.40
N LYS A 95 14.29 -5.37 4.40
CA LYS A 95 15.13 -4.27 4.93
C LYS A 95 15.94 -3.59 3.82
N ASP A 96 16.56 -4.39 2.96
CA ASP A 96 17.49 -3.90 1.93
C ASP A 96 16.86 -3.80 0.53
N ILE A 97 15.55 -4.04 0.40
CA ILE A 97 14.85 -3.98 -0.89
C ILE A 97 14.48 -2.53 -1.22
N PRO A 98 15.05 -1.92 -2.27
CA PRO A 98 14.78 -0.54 -2.60
C PRO A 98 13.38 -0.36 -3.23
N PRO A 99 12.74 0.81 -3.06
CA PRO A 99 11.54 1.15 -3.81
C PRO A 99 11.81 1.17 -5.32
N LEU A 100 10.77 1.06 -6.13
CA LEU A 100 10.83 1.36 -7.57
C LEU A 100 10.89 2.89 -7.76
N PRO A 101 11.60 3.38 -8.79
CA PRO A 101 11.58 4.80 -9.14
C PRO A 101 10.15 5.21 -9.52
N GLU A 102 9.63 6.24 -8.85
CA GLU A 102 8.33 6.81 -9.18
C GLU A 102 8.51 7.92 -10.22
N GLY A 103 7.55 8.04 -11.14
CA GLY A 103 7.55 9.18 -12.08
C GLY A 103 7.42 10.50 -11.33
N TYR A 104 8.04 11.56 -11.85
CA TYR A 104 7.96 12.90 -11.28
C TYR A 104 6.50 13.36 -11.20
N PHE A 105 6.04 13.72 -10.00
CA PHE A 105 4.80 14.45 -9.83
C PHE A 105 5.11 15.94 -9.95
N ILE A 106 4.71 16.54 -11.06
CA ILE A 106 4.76 17.98 -11.26
C ILE A 106 3.34 18.50 -11.00
N PRO A 107 3.08 19.13 -9.84
CA PRO A 107 1.77 19.72 -9.59
C PRO A 107 1.52 20.82 -10.61
N PHE A 108 0.36 20.78 -11.26
CA PHE A 108 -0.11 21.95 -11.98
C PHE A 108 -0.58 22.98 -10.96
N VAL A 109 0.03 24.16 -10.99
CA VAL A 109 -0.33 25.28 -10.11
C VAL A 109 -1.02 26.32 -10.96
N PHE A 110 -2.29 26.60 -10.65
CA PHE A 110 -3.04 27.65 -11.34
C PHE A 110 -2.41 29.02 -11.05
N SER A 111 -2.28 29.82 -12.09
CA SER A 111 -2.03 31.25 -11.97
C SER A 111 -3.27 31.98 -11.40
N PRO A 112 -3.10 33.19 -10.82
CA PRO A 112 -4.23 33.98 -10.33
C PRO A 112 -5.35 34.16 -11.38
N VAL A 113 -4.98 34.39 -12.64
CA VAL A 113 -5.93 34.57 -13.75
C VAL A 113 -6.74 33.29 -14.00
N GLU A 114 -6.10 32.11 -13.98
CA GLU A 114 -6.80 30.84 -14.17
C GLU A 114 -7.73 30.52 -12.99
N ILE A 115 -7.37 30.93 -11.77
CA ILE A 115 -8.24 30.83 -10.60
C ILE A 115 -9.49 31.70 -10.79
N GLU A 116 -9.33 32.95 -11.21
CA GLU A 116 -10.45 33.87 -11.46
C GLU A 116 -11.40 33.33 -12.53
N GLN A 117 -10.85 32.84 -13.65
CA GLN A 117 -11.63 32.21 -14.72
C GLN A 117 -12.38 30.96 -14.23
N PHE A 118 -11.72 30.13 -13.43
CA PHE A 118 -12.35 28.96 -12.83
C PHE A 118 -13.53 29.35 -11.91
N LEU A 119 -13.33 30.35 -11.05
CA LEU A 119 -14.35 30.85 -10.13
C LEU A 119 -15.55 31.44 -10.88
N GLU A 120 -15.32 32.24 -11.93
CA GLU A 120 -16.39 32.81 -12.73
C GLU A 120 -17.28 31.73 -13.35
N VAL A 121 -16.66 30.71 -13.96
CA VAL A 121 -17.38 29.58 -14.57
C VAL A 121 -18.14 28.77 -13.51
N ALA A 122 -17.51 28.50 -12.37
CA ALA A 122 -18.14 27.75 -11.27
C ALA A 122 -19.37 28.49 -10.71
N CYS A 123 -19.24 29.78 -10.41
CA CYS A 123 -20.33 30.63 -9.94
C CYS A 123 -21.48 30.72 -10.95
N ASN A 124 -21.17 30.89 -12.24
CA ASN A 124 -22.19 30.97 -13.28
C ASN A 124 -22.94 29.65 -13.49
N ARG A 125 -22.29 28.50 -13.27
CA ARG A 125 -22.97 27.20 -13.29
C ARG A 125 -23.90 27.02 -12.10
N LEU A 126 -23.46 27.36 -10.89
CA LEU A 126 -24.28 27.25 -9.68
C LEU A 126 -25.57 28.08 -9.81
N ARG A 127 -25.48 29.32 -10.30
CA ARG A 127 -26.62 30.23 -10.53
C ARG A 127 -27.63 29.76 -11.59
N ARG A 128 -27.28 28.79 -12.45
CA ARG A 128 -28.20 28.22 -13.45
C ARG A 128 -28.93 26.96 -12.97
N SER A 129 -28.62 26.51 -11.76
CA SER A 129 -29.20 25.29 -11.16
C SER A 129 -30.30 25.60 -10.13
N GLU A 130 -30.64 26.88 -9.96
CA GLU A 130 -31.85 27.41 -9.32
C GLU A 130 -32.81 27.88 -10.41
#